data_AF-A0A3B9MRE4-F1
#
_entry.id   AF-A0A3B9MRE4-F1
#
_cell.length_a   1.000
_cell.length_b   1.000
_cell.length_c   1.000
_cell.angle_alpha   90.00
_cell.angle_beta   90.00
_cell.angle_gamma   90.00
#
_symmetry.space_group_name_H-M   'P 1'
#
loop_
_entity.id
_entity.type
_entity.pdbx_description
1 polymer ?
#
loop_
_entity_poly.entity_id
_entity_poly.type
_entity_poly.pdbx_seq_one_letter_code
_entity_poly.pdbx_strand_id
1 'polypeptide(L)'
;ALLPQRYNGDRTKVIKTLINSFRYPRRGPGMMWEACAEKVKTRGGCIEMGCKVTGCAYDELTSTWNLQFKDRQSNLQSLTADHVISSAPMRELVRGLSPQVSERTLRAAESLKYRDFLTVMLILKERNVFDDNWIYIHDPSVKVGRIQNFRSWSPEMVPDPDKVCYGLEYFCFEHDGLWDSSDSDLIELAKRELIQIGLAREGDFVDGCVVRQKKAYPVYDDDYARHVATIRQELEDRYPNLHLVGRNGMHKYNNQDHAMMTAMLCVENILADAKLYDLWQVNGDAEYHEAGPAVTEETIGTGLRLVPTRVVAAPELAPEG
;
A
#
# COMPACT_ATOMS: atom_id res chain seq x y z
N ALA A 1 30.99 -19.90 -8.82
CA ALA A 1 29.65 -19.70 -8.24
C ALA A 1 29.73 -19.98 -6.75
N LEU A 2 29.64 -18.95 -5.91
CA LEU A 2 29.61 -19.12 -4.46
C LEU A 2 28.16 -19.38 -4.05
N LEU A 3 27.86 -20.63 -3.69
CA LEU A 3 26.58 -20.99 -3.09
C LEU A 3 26.51 -20.35 -1.69
N PRO A 4 25.38 -19.74 -1.28
CA PRO A 4 25.26 -19.21 0.06
C PRO A 4 25.34 -20.35 1.07
N GLN A 5 26.24 -20.22 2.06
CA GLN A 5 26.34 -21.17 3.16
C GLN A 5 25.02 -21.21 3.94
N ARG A 6 24.51 -22.42 4.20
CA ARG A 6 23.38 -22.62 5.11
C ARG A 6 23.83 -22.25 6.53
N TYR A 7 23.21 -21.22 7.10
CA TYR A 7 23.40 -20.84 8.49
C TYR A 7 22.80 -21.93 9.40
N ASN A 8 23.66 -22.60 10.19
CA ASN A 8 23.32 -23.69 11.12
C ASN A 8 23.22 -23.21 12.59
N GLY A 9 23.06 -21.91 12.84
CA GLY A 9 22.92 -21.35 14.19
C GLY A 9 21.49 -21.33 14.72
N ASP A 10 21.35 -21.17 16.03
CA ASP A 10 20.08 -20.98 16.73
C ASP A 10 19.39 -19.67 16.26
N ARG A 11 18.31 -19.83 15.49
CA ARG A 11 17.55 -18.74 14.86
C ARG A 11 16.94 -17.77 15.87
N THR A 12 16.86 -18.12 17.15
CA THR A 12 16.31 -17.26 18.20
C THR A 12 17.27 -16.14 18.63
N LYS A 13 18.56 -16.25 18.31
CA LYS A 13 19.60 -15.26 18.65
C LYS A 13 20.07 -14.41 17.48
N VAL A 14 19.53 -14.64 16.29
CA VAL A 14 19.79 -13.77 15.14
C VAL A 14 18.96 -12.51 15.33
N ILE A 15 19.63 -11.37 15.49
CA ILE A 15 19.00 -10.05 15.36
C ILE A 15 18.21 -10.12 14.05
N LYS A 16 16.88 -10.02 14.12
CA LYS A 16 15.98 -10.11 12.95
C LYS A 16 16.17 -8.86 12.10
N THR A 17 17.30 -8.76 11.43
CA THR A 17 17.51 -7.78 10.39
C THR A 17 16.81 -8.26 9.12
N LEU A 18 16.16 -7.29 8.48
CA LEU A 18 15.74 -7.16 7.09
C LEU A 18 15.99 -8.40 6.19
N ILE A 19 14.90 -8.87 5.58
CA ILE A 19 14.82 -9.90 4.52
C ILE A 19 16.15 -10.15 3.78
N ASN A 20 16.74 -11.34 3.94
CA ASN A 20 18.00 -11.71 3.27
C ASN A 20 17.89 -11.93 1.75
N SER A 21 16.70 -12.28 1.26
CA SER A 21 16.43 -12.43 -0.18
C SER A 21 14.93 -12.37 -0.44
N PHE A 22 14.56 -11.86 -1.60
CA PHE A 22 13.17 -11.83 -2.08
C PHE A 22 13.16 -12.06 -3.60
N ARG A 23 11.98 -12.42 -4.13
CA ARG A 23 11.78 -12.52 -5.59
C ARG A 23 11.23 -11.20 -6.10
N TYR A 24 11.71 -10.78 -7.25
CA TYR A 24 11.28 -9.55 -7.91
C TYR A 24 10.96 -9.82 -9.38
N PRO A 25 9.86 -9.29 -9.94
CA PRO A 25 9.56 -9.48 -11.35
C PRO A 25 10.57 -8.73 -12.24
N ARG A 26 11.08 -9.40 -13.28
CA ARG A 26 12.14 -8.89 -14.17
C ARG A 26 11.88 -7.48 -14.74
N ARG A 27 10.62 -7.11 -14.99
CA ARG A 27 10.24 -5.80 -15.57
C ARG A 27 9.64 -4.84 -14.54
N GLY A 28 9.90 -5.04 -13.26
CA GLY A 28 9.30 -4.26 -12.17
C GLY A 28 7.97 -4.84 -11.67
N PRO A 29 7.45 -4.33 -10.54
CA PRO A 29 6.32 -4.92 -9.83
C PRO A 29 5.02 -4.91 -10.64
N GLY A 30 4.88 -3.96 -11.58
CA GLY A 30 3.73 -3.88 -12.48
C GLY A 30 3.52 -5.13 -13.33
N MET A 31 4.59 -5.82 -13.72
CA MET A 31 4.53 -7.05 -14.53
C MET A 31 3.65 -8.13 -13.88
N MET A 32 3.71 -8.26 -12.55
CA MET A 32 2.87 -9.23 -11.83
C MET A 32 1.39 -8.87 -11.93
N TRP A 33 1.06 -7.58 -11.81
CA TRP A 33 -0.31 -7.07 -11.82
C TRP A 33 -0.92 -7.07 -13.22
N GLU A 34 -0.12 -6.81 -14.26
CA GLU A 34 -0.52 -7.00 -15.66
C GLU A 34 -0.90 -8.47 -15.92
N ALA A 35 -0.04 -9.41 -15.51
CA ALA A 35 -0.33 -10.84 -15.64
C ALA A 35 -1.56 -11.27 -14.81
N CYS A 36 -1.77 -10.66 -13.64
CA CYS A 36 -2.97 -10.89 -12.83
C CYS A 36 -4.23 -10.42 -13.57
N ALA A 37 -4.22 -9.20 -14.11
CA ALA A 37 -5.34 -8.62 -14.85
C ALA A 37 -5.73 -9.47 -16.06
N GLU A 38 -4.76 -9.95 -16.83
CA GLU A 38 -5.03 -10.84 -17.97
C GLU A 38 -5.64 -12.18 -17.57
N LYS A 39 -5.19 -12.75 -16.44
CA LYS A 39 -5.80 -13.99 -15.90
C LYS A 39 -7.23 -13.77 -15.43
N VAL A 40 -7.54 -12.62 -14.82
CA VAL A 40 -8.90 -12.27 -14.41
C VAL A 40 -9.81 -12.19 -15.63
N LYS A 41 -9.40 -11.48 -16.68
CA LYS A 41 -10.17 -11.38 -17.94
C LYS A 41 -10.37 -12.74 -18.61
N THR A 42 -9.32 -13.55 -18.68
CA THR A 42 -9.39 -14.91 -19.27
C THR A 42 -10.36 -15.82 -18.51
N ARG A 43 -10.57 -15.58 -17.22
CA ARG A 43 -11.55 -16.30 -16.38
C ARG A 43 -12.95 -15.69 -16.39
N GLY A 44 -13.19 -14.69 -17.25
CA GLY A 44 -14.49 -14.03 -17.39
C GLY A 44 -14.73 -12.84 -16.45
N GLY A 45 -13.73 -12.41 -15.67
CA GLY A 45 -13.83 -11.19 -14.86
C GLY A 45 -13.67 -9.93 -15.69
N CYS A 46 -14.36 -8.85 -15.30
CA CYS A 46 -14.28 -7.55 -15.96
C CYS A 46 -13.32 -6.60 -15.23
N ILE A 47 -12.50 -5.86 -15.98
CA ILE A 47 -11.62 -4.81 -15.43
C ILE A 47 -11.81 -3.55 -16.27
N GLU A 48 -12.49 -2.57 -15.69
CA GLU A 48 -12.80 -1.30 -16.34
C GLU A 48 -11.82 -0.21 -15.88
N MET A 49 -10.99 0.25 -16.81
CA MET A 49 -9.94 1.24 -16.54
C MET A 49 -10.35 2.63 -17.03
N GLY A 50 -10.07 3.65 -16.22
CA GLY A 50 -10.50 5.03 -16.50
C GLY A 50 -11.93 5.32 -16.03
N CYS A 51 -12.41 4.54 -15.07
CA CYS A 51 -13.70 4.69 -14.42
C CYS A 51 -13.49 5.25 -13.01
N LYS A 52 -13.77 6.55 -12.81
CA LYS A 52 -13.64 7.20 -11.50
C LYS A 52 -14.96 7.13 -10.76
N VAL A 53 -15.05 6.29 -9.72
CA VAL A 53 -16.21 6.26 -8.82
C VAL A 53 -16.39 7.63 -8.15
N THR A 54 -17.61 8.15 -8.17
CA THR A 54 -17.99 9.46 -7.61
C THR A 54 -19.02 9.37 -6.50
N GLY A 55 -19.68 8.21 -6.33
CA GLY A 55 -20.63 7.99 -5.25
C GLY A 55 -21.12 6.54 -5.19
N CYS A 56 -21.60 6.13 -4.02
CA CYS A 56 -22.17 4.83 -3.76
C CYS A 56 -23.48 5.03 -2.99
N ALA A 57 -24.61 4.74 -3.63
CA ALA A 57 -25.92 4.80 -2.99
C ALA A 57 -26.36 3.39 -2.57
N TYR A 58 -26.77 3.23 -1.31
CA TYR A 58 -27.28 2.00 -0.74
C TYR A 58 -28.80 2.06 -0.65
N ASP A 59 -29.46 1.01 -1.12
CA ASP A 59 -30.89 0.81 -0.97
C ASP A 59 -31.15 -0.21 0.15
N GLU A 60 -31.64 0.27 1.29
CA GLU A 60 -31.94 -0.56 2.46
C GLU A 60 -33.10 -1.55 2.21
N LEU A 61 -34.00 -1.28 1.26
CA LEU A 61 -35.14 -2.16 0.97
C LEU A 61 -34.71 -3.41 0.20
N THR A 62 -33.76 -3.23 -0.71
CA THR A 62 -33.24 -4.31 -1.57
C THR A 62 -31.89 -4.85 -1.10
N SER A 63 -31.25 -4.18 -0.15
CA SER A 63 -29.87 -4.45 0.30
C SER A 63 -28.86 -4.41 -0.86
N THR A 64 -29.05 -3.51 -1.83
CA THR A 64 -28.16 -3.39 -3.01
C THR A 64 -27.51 -2.02 -3.10
N TRP A 65 -26.42 -1.94 -3.88
CA TRP A 65 -25.69 -0.71 -4.17
C TRP A 65 -25.97 -0.23 -5.59
N ASN A 66 -26.11 1.07 -5.75
CA ASN A 66 -25.97 1.80 -7.00
C ASN A 66 -24.67 2.62 -6.97
N LEU A 67 -23.66 2.20 -7.71
CA LEU A 67 -22.40 2.93 -7.82
C LEU A 67 -22.46 3.88 -9.01
N GLN A 68 -22.07 5.13 -8.77
CA GLN A 68 -21.92 6.14 -9.81
C GLN A 68 -20.44 6.36 -10.12
N PHE A 69 -20.10 6.42 -11.39
CA PHE A 69 -18.73 6.68 -11.83
C PHE A 69 -18.68 7.52 -13.10
N LYS A 70 -17.56 8.19 -13.33
CA LYS A 70 -17.26 8.90 -14.57
C LYS A 70 -16.34 8.05 -15.43
N ASP A 71 -16.69 7.87 -16.70
CA ASP A 71 -15.84 7.22 -17.70
C ASP A 71 -14.68 8.13 -18.15
N ARG A 72 -13.88 7.66 -19.12
CA ARG A 72 -12.74 8.42 -19.67
C ARG A 72 -13.15 9.71 -20.37
N GLN A 73 -14.38 9.78 -20.85
CA GLN A 73 -14.99 10.95 -21.49
C GLN A 73 -15.70 11.85 -20.47
N SER A 74 -15.60 11.54 -19.17
CA SER A 74 -16.27 12.23 -18.07
C SER A 74 -17.80 12.14 -18.07
N ASN A 75 -18.39 11.20 -18.81
CA ASN A 75 -19.82 10.95 -18.74
C ASN A 75 -20.15 10.20 -17.46
N LEU A 76 -21.29 10.52 -16.85
CA LEU A 76 -21.78 9.84 -15.66
C LEU A 76 -22.42 8.50 -16.06
N GLN A 77 -21.97 7.44 -15.42
CA GLN A 77 -22.45 6.06 -15.58
C GLN A 77 -22.88 5.51 -14.21
N SER A 78 -23.70 4.47 -14.23
CA SER A 78 -24.10 3.75 -13.01
C SER A 78 -24.03 2.24 -13.20
N LEU A 79 -23.78 1.52 -12.10
CA LEU A 79 -23.86 0.07 -12.03
C LEU A 79 -24.48 -0.37 -10.70
N THR A 80 -25.18 -1.50 -10.70
CA THR A 80 -25.76 -2.10 -9.50
C THR A 80 -24.89 -3.24 -8.99
N ALA A 81 -24.80 -3.42 -7.67
CA ALA A 81 -24.03 -4.50 -7.06
C ALA A 81 -24.63 -4.97 -5.73
N ASP A 82 -24.55 -6.27 -5.45
CA ASP A 82 -24.96 -6.85 -4.16
C ASP A 82 -23.87 -6.65 -3.09
N HIS A 83 -22.60 -6.61 -3.48
CA HIS A 83 -21.47 -6.38 -2.59
C HIS A 83 -20.52 -5.34 -3.19
N VAL A 84 -19.93 -4.51 -2.32
CA VAL A 84 -18.90 -3.53 -2.70
C VAL A 84 -17.65 -3.82 -1.90
N ILE A 85 -16.56 -4.21 -2.57
CA ILE A 85 -15.23 -4.37 -1.96
C ILE A 85 -14.39 -3.15 -2.33
N SER A 86 -14.13 -2.27 -1.36
CA SER A 86 -13.47 -0.99 -1.59
C SER A 86 -12.05 -0.96 -1.03
N SER A 87 -11.09 -0.71 -1.93
CA SER A 87 -9.71 -0.36 -1.58
C SER A 87 -9.41 1.13 -1.70
N ALA A 88 -10.42 1.95 -2.00
CA ALA A 88 -10.29 3.41 -2.08
C ALA A 88 -10.01 4.01 -0.70
N PRO A 89 -9.37 5.20 -0.60
CA PRO A 89 -9.14 5.83 0.69
C PRO A 89 -10.42 5.96 1.52
N MET A 90 -10.40 5.45 2.74
CA MET A 90 -11.56 5.40 3.64
C MET A 90 -12.27 6.76 3.75
N ARG A 91 -11.50 7.85 3.86
CA ARG A 91 -12.04 9.21 3.86
C ARG A 91 -12.84 9.57 2.60
N GLU A 92 -12.34 9.20 1.43
CA GLU A 92 -13.02 9.50 0.15
C GLU A 92 -14.27 8.65 -0.02
N LEU A 93 -14.20 7.36 0.36
CA LEU A 93 -15.35 6.48 0.32
C LEU A 93 -16.49 7.02 1.20
N VAL A 94 -16.19 7.35 2.47
CA VAL A 94 -17.18 7.85 3.43
C VAL A 94 -17.91 9.11 2.92
N ARG A 95 -17.18 10.03 2.28
CA ARG A 95 -17.76 11.23 1.65
C ARG A 95 -18.73 10.90 0.51
N GLY A 96 -18.51 9.79 -0.18
CA GLY A 96 -19.29 9.37 -1.35
C GLY A 96 -20.48 8.47 -1.03
N LEU A 97 -20.75 8.14 0.24
CA LEU A 97 -21.85 7.27 0.63
C LEU A 97 -23.19 8.03 0.67
N SER A 98 -24.22 7.36 0.16
CA SER A 98 -25.62 7.75 0.30
C SER A 98 -26.44 6.53 0.74
N PRO A 99 -27.32 6.59 1.75
CA PRO A 99 -27.51 7.70 2.67
C PRO A 99 -26.20 8.10 3.36
N GLN A 100 -26.12 9.37 3.77
CA GLN A 100 -24.89 9.85 4.40
C GLN A 100 -24.69 9.15 5.76
N VAL A 101 -23.42 8.89 6.09
CA VAL A 101 -23.04 8.45 7.44
C VAL A 101 -23.37 9.54 8.47
N SER A 102 -23.34 9.18 9.75
CA SER A 102 -23.51 10.14 10.83
C SER A 102 -22.45 11.24 10.78
N GLU A 103 -22.80 12.42 11.28
CA GLU A 103 -21.89 13.54 11.47
C GLU A 103 -20.63 13.18 12.28
N ARG A 104 -20.77 12.24 13.23
CA ARG A 104 -19.64 11.73 14.01
C ARG A 104 -18.65 10.97 13.12
N THR A 105 -19.15 10.07 12.27
CA THR A 105 -18.33 9.27 11.35
C THR A 105 -17.74 10.10 10.24
N LEU A 106 -18.49 11.06 9.71
CA LEU A 106 -17.95 12.01 8.73
C LEU A 106 -16.77 12.78 9.30
N ARG A 107 -16.91 13.37 10.51
CA ARG A 107 -15.79 14.05 11.17
C ARG A 107 -14.61 13.13 11.44
N ALA A 108 -14.84 11.89 11.86
CA ALA A 108 -13.77 10.91 12.04
C ALA A 108 -13.01 10.62 10.74
N ALA A 109 -13.74 10.49 9.62
CA ALA A 109 -13.15 10.29 8.31
C ALA A 109 -12.35 11.52 7.83
N GLU A 110 -12.85 12.73 8.09
CA GLU A 110 -12.14 13.98 7.78
C GLU A 110 -10.82 14.13 8.54
N SER A 111 -10.77 13.65 9.78
CA SER A 111 -9.56 13.66 10.61
C SER A 111 -8.48 12.68 10.14
N LEU A 112 -8.80 11.71 9.27
CA LEU A 112 -7.80 10.77 8.76
C LEU A 112 -6.79 11.49 7.85
N LYS A 113 -5.53 11.41 8.24
CA LYS A 113 -4.40 12.02 7.52
C LYS A 113 -3.69 11.01 6.64
N TYR A 114 -3.22 11.50 5.50
CA TYR A 114 -2.46 10.71 4.55
C TYR A 114 -1.20 11.49 4.20
N ARG A 115 -0.09 10.78 4.06
CA ARG A 115 1.16 11.34 3.55
C ARG A 115 1.29 11.00 2.07
N ASP A 116 1.70 12.00 1.30
CA ASP A 116 1.97 11.89 -0.11
C ASP A 116 3.43 11.56 -0.35
N PHE A 117 3.72 11.12 -1.57
CA PHE A 117 5.03 10.57 -1.89
C PHE A 117 5.43 10.97 -3.30
N LEU A 118 6.70 11.32 -3.43
CA LEU A 118 7.29 11.72 -4.70
C LEU A 118 8.55 10.89 -4.94
N THR A 119 8.71 10.41 -6.17
CA THR A 119 9.97 9.81 -6.62
C THR A 119 10.48 10.57 -7.82
N VAL A 120 11.71 11.06 -7.71
CA VAL A 120 12.46 11.59 -8.85
C VAL A 120 13.34 10.46 -9.38
N MET A 121 13.04 10.01 -10.58
CA MET A 121 13.81 9.02 -11.30
C MET A 121 14.90 9.75 -12.08
N LEU A 122 16.16 9.42 -11.85
CA LEU A 122 17.30 9.95 -12.59
C LEU A 122 17.98 8.81 -13.34
N ILE A 123 18.25 9.01 -14.63
CA ILE A 123 19.09 8.13 -15.44
C ILE A 123 20.49 8.72 -15.46
N LEU A 124 21.48 7.91 -15.08
CA LEU A 124 22.88 8.32 -15.01
C LEU A 124 23.76 7.33 -15.75
N LYS A 125 24.99 7.75 -16.05
CA LYS A 125 26.09 6.85 -16.42
C LYS A 125 26.41 5.91 -15.26
N GLU A 126 26.61 4.63 -15.55
CA GLU A 126 27.03 3.64 -14.56
C GLU A 126 28.48 3.94 -14.10
N ARG A 127 28.67 3.99 -12.78
CA ARG A 127 29.97 4.26 -12.13
C ARG A 127 30.33 3.22 -11.06
N ASN A 128 29.50 2.19 -10.87
CA ASN A 128 29.60 1.20 -9.80
C ASN A 128 29.65 1.86 -8.41
N VAL A 129 28.75 2.82 -8.16
CA VAL A 129 28.69 3.58 -6.89
C VAL A 129 28.20 2.69 -5.75
N PHE A 130 27.11 1.95 -5.96
CA PHE A 130 26.56 0.97 -5.02
C PHE A 130 25.70 -0.06 -5.77
N ASP A 131 25.57 -1.26 -5.21
CA ASP A 131 24.80 -2.37 -5.78
C ASP A 131 23.59 -2.79 -4.93
N ASP A 132 23.35 -2.18 -3.78
CA ASP A 132 22.15 -2.37 -2.97
C ASP A 132 20.87 -2.00 -3.74
N ASN A 133 19.77 -2.70 -3.45
CA ASN A 133 18.46 -2.37 -4.04
C ASN A 133 17.95 -0.99 -3.61
N TRP A 134 18.23 -0.60 -2.36
CA TRP A 134 17.94 0.73 -1.83
C TRP A 134 18.84 1.07 -0.64
N ILE A 135 18.99 2.37 -0.38
CA ILE A 135 19.68 2.91 0.80
C ILE A 135 18.82 3.98 1.47
N TYR A 136 18.89 4.05 2.80
CA TYR A 136 18.25 5.11 3.58
C TYR A 136 19.21 6.27 3.80
N ILE A 137 18.69 7.48 3.69
CA ILE A 137 19.48 8.71 3.84
C ILE A 137 19.05 9.38 5.15
N HIS A 138 20.00 9.48 6.08
CA HIS A 138 19.84 10.14 7.38
C HIS A 138 20.71 11.41 7.48
N ASP A 139 20.96 12.05 6.34
CA ASP A 139 21.72 13.30 6.27
C ASP A 139 20.76 14.50 6.35
N PRO A 140 20.81 15.34 7.40
CA PRO A 140 19.93 16.49 7.54
C PRO A 140 20.19 17.60 6.50
N SER A 141 21.28 17.52 5.74
CA SER A 141 21.64 18.51 4.71
C SER A 141 20.90 18.31 3.37
N VAL A 142 20.14 17.22 3.23
CA VAL A 142 19.33 16.88 2.06
C VAL A 142 17.91 16.48 2.46
N LYS A 143 16.97 16.53 1.50
CA LYS A 143 15.56 16.18 1.70
C LYS A 143 15.24 14.73 1.31
N VAL A 144 16.03 14.11 0.44
CA VAL A 144 15.81 12.72 0.03
C VAL A 144 15.89 11.80 1.24
N GLY A 145 14.91 10.92 1.40
CA GLY A 145 14.86 9.97 2.53
C GLY A 145 15.30 8.55 2.17
N ARG A 146 15.12 8.15 0.91
CA ARG A 146 15.54 6.84 0.39
C ARG A 146 15.93 6.95 -1.07
N ILE A 147 16.95 6.19 -1.48
CA ILE A 147 17.35 6.08 -2.87
C ILE A 147 17.24 4.62 -3.28
N GLN A 148 16.53 4.33 -4.37
CA GLN A 148 16.45 3.00 -4.97
C GLN A 148 17.39 2.89 -6.17
N ASN A 149 18.03 1.72 -6.36
CA ASN A 149 18.78 1.39 -7.58
C ASN A 149 18.00 0.38 -8.43
N PHE A 150 17.30 0.87 -9.45
CA PHE A 150 16.46 0.03 -10.31
C PHE A 150 17.23 -0.99 -11.14
N ARG A 151 18.52 -0.74 -11.41
CA ARG A 151 19.38 -1.72 -12.06
C ARG A 151 19.65 -2.93 -11.14
N SER A 152 19.86 -2.67 -9.85
CA SER A 152 20.04 -3.72 -8.84
C SER A 152 18.75 -4.50 -8.57
N TRP A 153 17.58 -3.91 -8.75
CA TRP A 153 16.30 -4.64 -8.70
C TRP A 153 16.15 -5.61 -9.87
N SER A 154 16.48 -5.18 -11.09
CA SER A 154 16.61 -6.07 -12.24
C SER A 154 17.36 -5.40 -13.40
N PRO A 155 18.28 -6.11 -14.08
CA PRO A 155 18.94 -5.58 -15.27
C PRO A 155 17.97 -5.31 -16.43
N GLU A 156 16.79 -5.95 -16.46
CA GLU A 156 15.79 -5.69 -17.51
C GLU A 156 15.01 -4.39 -17.30
N MET A 157 15.09 -3.77 -16.11
CA MET A 157 14.53 -2.43 -15.88
C MET A 157 15.42 -1.32 -16.43
N VAL A 158 16.72 -1.58 -16.57
CA VAL A 158 17.71 -0.65 -17.15
C VAL A 158 18.56 -1.45 -18.16
N PRO A 159 18.06 -1.68 -19.38
CA PRO A 159 18.68 -2.63 -20.32
C PRO A 159 20.03 -2.13 -20.88
N ASP A 160 20.28 -0.82 -20.81
CA ASP A 160 21.54 -0.23 -21.25
C ASP A 160 22.66 -0.48 -20.21
N PRO A 161 23.73 -1.22 -20.57
CA PRO A 161 24.73 -1.66 -19.60
C PRO A 161 25.61 -0.52 -19.08
N ASP A 162 25.67 0.62 -19.78
CA ASP A 162 26.42 1.81 -19.40
C ASP A 162 25.61 2.79 -18.55
N LYS A 163 24.38 2.43 -18.14
CA LYS A 163 23.47 3.30 -17.38
C LYS A 163 22.98 2.67 -16.09
N VAL A 164 22.61 3.53 -15.16
CA VAL A 164 21.87 3.21 -13.95
C VAL A 164 20.66 4.11 -13.83
N CYS A 165 19.63 3.67 -13.13
CA CYS A 165 18.49 4.50 -12.79
C CYS A 165 18.29 4.53 -11.28
N TYR A 166 18.38 5.72 -10.70
CA TYR A 166 18.14 5.95 -9.28
C TYR A 166 16.78 6.60 -9.05
N GLY A 167 16.00 6.04 -8.13
CA GLY A 167 14.76 6.65 -7.64
C GLY A 167 14.99 7.34 -6.32
N LEU A 168 15.03 8.67 -6.31
CA LEU A 168 15.14 9.47 -5.10
C LEU A 168 13.75 9.73 -4.54
N GLU A 169 13.53 9.28 -3.32
CA GLU A 169 12.23 9.31 -2.67
C GLU A 169 12.12 10.43 -1.66
N TYR A 170 11.03 11.17 -1.77
CA TYR A 170 10.69 12.31 -0.94
C TYR A 170 9.32 12.13 -0.29
N PHE A 171 9.25 12.44 1.00
CA PHE A 171 8.03 12.41 1.78
C PHE A 171 7.48 13.82 1.90
N CYS A 172 6.22 14.02 1.49
CA CYS A 172 5.60 15.34 1.41
C CYS A 172 4.10 15.24 1.70
N PHE A 173 3.45 16.39 1.72
CA PHE A 173 2.00 16.53 1.81
C PHE A 173 1.49 17.33 0.62
N GLU A 174 0.30 16.98 0.13
CA GLU A 174 -0.41 17.75 -0.87
C GLU A 174 -0.49 19.23 -0.44
N HIS A 175 -0.17 20.13 -1.36
CA HIS A 175 -0.08 21.58 -1.15
C HIS A 175 1.09 22.07 -0.29
N ASP A 176 2.09 21.22 0.00
CA ASP A 176 3.37 21.68 0.50
C ASP A 176 4.30 22.16 -0.63
N GLY A 177 5.35 22.90 -0.28
CA GLY A 177 6.26 23.48 -1.27
C GLY A 177 7.01 22.45 -2.12
N LEU A 178 7.22 21.22 -1.63
CA LEU A 178 7.88 20.16 -2.40
C LEU A 178 6.89 19.51 -3.37
N TRP A 179 5.66 19.25 -2.92
CA TRP A 179 4.61 18.66 -3.74
C TRP A 179 4.21 19.56 -4.91
N ASP A 180 4.06 20.85 -4.65
CA ASP A 180 3.65 21.87 -5.62
C ASP A 180 4.81 22.33 -6.54
N SER A 181 6.05 21.90 -6.26
CA SER A 181 7.20 22.20 -7.12
C SER A 181 7.04 21.60 -8.51
N SER A 182 7.59 22.29 -9.52
CA SER A 182 7.61 21.78 -10.90
C SER A 182 8.49 20.54 -11.02
N ASP A 183 8.24 19.70 -12.04
CA ASP A 183 9.06 18.52 -12.30
C ASP A 183 10.53 18.89 -12.56
N SER A 184 10.77 20.01 -13.27
CA SER A 184 12.12 20.53 -13.50
C SER A 184 12.82 20.91 -12.21
N ASP A 185 12.14 21.59 -11.28
CA ASP A 185 12.76 22.01 -10.02
C ASP A 185 13.09 20.80 -9.14
N LEU A 186 12.24 19.78 -9.14
CA LEU A 186 12.44 18.54 -8.41
C LEU A 186 13.59 17.71 -9.00
N ILE A 187 13.72 17.67 -10.32
CA ILE A 187 14.85 17.02 -10.99
C ILE A 187 16.16 17.73 -10.62
N GLU A 188 16.20 19.06 -10.65
CA GLU A 188 17.40 19.82 -10.26
C GLU A 188 17.72 19.69 -8.77
N LEU A 189 16.71 19.65 -7.90
CA LEU A 189 16.88 19.32 -6.48
C LEU A 189 17.54 17.95 -6.31
N ALA A 190 16.98 16.91 -6.95
CA ALA A 190 17.46 15.55 -6.85
C ALA A 190 18.90 15.39 -7.38
N LYS A 191 19.23 16.04 -8.50
CA LYS A 191 20.61 16.07 -9.04
C LYS A 191 21.59 16.68 -8.03
N ARG A 192 21.25 17.84 -7.47
CA ARG A 192 22.09 18.54 -6.49
C ARG A 192 22.32 17.69 -5.24
N GLU A 193 21.26 17.11 -4.69
CA GLU A 193 21.36 16.27 -3.49
C GLU A 193 22.18 15.00 -3.74
N LEU A 194 22.01 14.37 -4.91
CA LEU A 194 22.78 13.17 -5.26
C LEU A 194 24.28 13.47 -5.42
N ILE A 195 24.64 14.63 -5.96
CA ILE A 195 26.03 15.11 -5.98
C ILE A 195 26.53 15.40 -4.55
N GLN A 196 25.73 16.10 -3.74
CA GLN A 196 26.09 16.48 -2.38
C GLN A 196 26.38 15.27 -1.48
N ILE A 197 25.59 14.19 -1.63
CA ILE A 197 25.79 12.92 -0.90
C ILE A 197 26.98 12.12 -1.49
N GLY A 198 27.49 12.50 -2.66
CA GLY A 198 28.65 11.87 -3.31
C GLY A 198 28.30 10.64 -4.17
N LEU A 199 27.03 10.46 -4.52
CA LEU A 199 26.55 9.33 -5.32
C LEU A 199 26.49 9.62 -6.83
N ALA A 200 26.79 10.85 -7.24
CA ALA A 200 26.91 11.26 -8.63
C ALA A 200 27.88 12.44 -8.78
N ARG A 201 28.28 12.74 -10.01
CA ARG A 201 29.06 13.93 -10.37
C ARG A 201 28.35 14.75 -11.44
N GLU A 202 28.77 16.00 -11.58
CA GLU A 202 28.35 16.83 -12.73
C GLU A 202 28.66 16.10 -14.05
N GLY A 203 27.70 16.11 -14.98
CA GLY A 203 27.82 15.44 -16.28
C GLY A 203 27.53 13.93 -16.30
N ASP A 204 27.18 13.31 -15.17
CA ASP A 204 26.71 11.92 -15.13
C ASP A 204 25.23 11.76 -15.54
N PHE A 205 24.42 12.80 -15.35
CA PHE A 205 22.98 12.78 -15.61
C PHE A 205 22.65 12.77 -17.10
N VAL A 206 21.76 11.86 -17.50
CA VAL A 206 21.28 11.69 -18.88
C VAL A 206 19.87 12.22 -19.03
N ASP A 207 18.97 11.82 -18.11
CA ASP A 207 17.56 12.20 -18.15
C ASP A 207 16.94 12.04 -16.74
N GLY A 208 15.70 12.52 -16.58
CA GLY A 208 14.94 12.27 -15.37
C GLY A 208 13.45 12.52 -15.53
N CYS A 209 12.66 11.89 -14.66
CA CYS A 209 11.22 12.11 -14.59
C CYS A 209 10.72 12.07 -13.14
N VAL A 210 9.54 12.63 -12.92
CA VAL A 210 8.93 12.72 -11.60
C VAL A 210 7.65 11.91 -11.57
N VAL A 211 7.48 11.11 -10.51
CA VAL A 211 6.24 10.39 -10.23
C VAL A 211 5.70 10.86 -8.89
N ARG A 212 4.44 11.30 -8.88
CA ARG A 212 3.70 11.74 -7.68
C ARG A 212 2.63 10.72 -7.33
N GLN A 213 2.63 10.26 -6.09
CA GLN A 213 1.62 9.35 -5.55
C GLN A 213 0.89 10.02 -4.40
N LYS A 214 -0.39 10.35 -4.62
CA LYS A 214 -1.26 10.86 -3.56
C LYS A 214 -1.58 9.75 -2.56
N LYS A 215 -1.70 10.11 -1.29
CA LYS A 215 -2.15 9.24 -0.18
C LYS A 215 -1.37 7.93 -0.15
N ALA A 216 -0.06 7.99 -0.30
CA ALA A 216 0.80 6.81 -0.34
C ALA A 216 0.82 6.05 1.00
N TYR A 217 0.71 6.80 2.10
CA TYR A 217 0.78 6.26 3.45
C TYR A 217 -0.37 6.79 4.33
N PRO A 218 -1.10 5.92 5.05
CA PRO A 218 -1.91 6.37 6.17
C PRO A 218 -0.99 6.93 7.27
N VAL A 219 -1.39 8.04 7.86
CA VAL A 219 -0.70 8.63 9.01
C VAL A 219 -1.43 8.21 10.28
N TYR A 220 -0.65 7.77 11.27
CA TYR A 220 -1.15 7.42 12.60
C TYR A 220 -0.80 8.55 13.56
N ASP A 221 -1.78 9.40 13.87
CA ASP A 221 -1.71 10.33 14.99
C ASP A 221 -2.40 9.73 16.23
N ASP A 222 -2.37 10.42 17.36
CA ASP A 222 -2.87 9.88 18.63
C ASP A 222 -4.34 9.43 18.60
N ASP A 223 -5.13 9.97 17.66
CA ASP A 223 -6.56 9.73 17.53
C ASP A 223 -6.94 8.74 16.42
N TYR A 224 -5.99 8.31 15.59
CA TYR A 224 -6.27 7.55 14.37
C TYR A 224 -7.10 6.29 14.63
N ALA A 225 -6.76 5.53 15.67
CA ALA A 225 -7.41 4.26 15.99
C ALA A 225 -8.88 4.48 16.39
N ARG A 226 -9.16 5.54 17.14
CA ARG A 226 -10.52 5.93 17.53
C ARG A 226 -11.35 6.36 16.32
N HIS A 227 -10.74 7.09 15.38
CA HIS A 227 -11.39 7.50 14.14
C HIS A 227 -11.74 6.29 13.26
N VAL A 228 -10.77 5.39 13.03
CA VAL A 228 -10.98 4.16 12.27
C VAL A 228 -12.07 3.28 12.92
N ALA A 229 -12.02 3.09 14.24
CA ALA A 229 -13.03 2.30 14.95
C ALA A 229 -14.44 2.89 14.82
N THR A 230 -14.57 4.22 14.92
CA THR A 230 -15.85 4.92 14.75
C THR A 230 -16.41 4.69 13.34
N ILE A 231 -15.58 4.82 12.31
CA ILE A 231 -16.01 4.61 10.92
C ILE A 231 -16.39 3.15 10.70
N ARG A 232 -15.52 2.22 11.09
CA ARG A 232 -15.73 0.78 10.95
C ARG A 232 -17.06 0.36 11.58
N GLN A 233 -17.33 0.79 12.82
CA GLN A 233 -18.55 0.41 13.51
C GLN A 233 -19.81 0.83 12.73
N GLU A 234 -19.90 2.09 12.31
CA GLU A 234 -21.08 2.54 11.58
C GLU A 234 -21.23 1.86 10.21
N LEU A 235 -20.13 1.62 9.49
CA LEU A 235 -20.19 0.93 8.21
C LEU A 235 -20.62 -0.54 8.38
N GLU A 236 -20.12 -1.24 9.41
CA GLU A 236 -20.55 -2.61 9.71
C GLU A 236 -22.04 -2.67 10.09
N ASP A 237 -22.54 -1.70 10.85
CA ASP A 237 -23.94 -1.66 11.31
C ASP A 237 -24.93 -1.29 10.19
N ARG A 238 -24.56 -0.35 9.31
CA ARG A 238 -25.48 0.22 8.29
C ARG A 238 -25.31 -0.37 6.90
N TYR A 239 -24.11 -0.83 6.58
CA TYR A 239 -23.69 -1.22 5.23
C TYR A 239 -23.00 -2.58 5.25
N PRO A 240 -23.68 -3.66 5.69
CA PRO A 240 -23.06 -4.97 5.95
C PRO A 240 -22.42 -5.62 4.72
N ASN A 241 -22.79 -5.19 3.51
CA ASN A 241 -22.23 -5.61 2.24
C ASN A 241 -21.20 -4.64 1.62
N LEU A 242 -20.75 -3.63 2.38
CA LEU A 242 -19.60 -2.79 2.07
C LEU A 242 -18.36 -3.27 2.83
N HIS A 243 -17.32 -3.65 2.10
CA HIS A 243 -16.12 -4.27 2.64
C HIS A 243 -14.90 -3.38 2.41
N LEU A 244 -14.17 -3.04 3.47
CA LEU A 244 -12.93 -2.26 3.39
C LEU A 244 -11.72 -3.19 3.32
N VAL A 245 -10.87 -2.99 2.31
CA VAL A 245 -9.67 -3.82 2.10
C VAL A 245 -8.45 -2.99 1.74
N GLY A 246 -7.27 -3.59 1.86
CA GLY A 246 -6.02 -2.98 1.43
C GLY A 246 -5.51 -1.86 2.36
N ARG A 247 -4.54 -1.09 1.88
CA ARG A 247 -3.85 -0.07 2.68
C ARG A 247 -4.76 1.12 3.02
N ASN A 248 -5.29 1.77 1.99
CA ASN A 248 -6.05 3.01 2.19
C ASN A 248 -7.54 2.77 2.46
N GLY A 249 -8.11 1.66 1.98
CA GLY A 249 -9.47 1.24 2.34
C GLY A 249 -9.63 0.99 3.82
N MET A 250 -8.62 0.38 4.45
CA MET A 250 -8.61 0.11 5.89
C MET A 250 -7.86 1.15 6.72
N HIS A 251 -7.30 2.19 6.09
CA HIS A 251 -6.38 3.14 6.72
C HIS A 251 -5.28 2.45 7.55
N LYS A 252 -4.73 1.35 7.01
CA LYS A 252 -3.77 0.48 7.69
C LYS A 252 -2.50 0.35 6.87
N TYR A 253 -1.34 0.55 7.50
CA TYR A 253 -0.03 0.35 6.89
C TYR A 253 0.17 -1.12 6.52
N ASN A 254 -0.17 -1.44 5.27
CA ASN A 254 -0.12 -2.79 4.71
C ASN A 254 0.90 -2.88 3.58
N ASN A 255 1.73 -3.93 3.58
CA ASN A 255 2.49 -4.33 2.40
C ASN A 255 1.55 -4.99 1.37
N GLN A 256 2.06 -5.22 0.15
CA GLN A 256 1.23 -5.74 -0.96
C GLN A 256 0.57 -7.08 -0.62
N ASP A 257 1.29 -7.99 0.03
CA ASP A 257 0.80 -9.30 0.45
C ASP A 257 -0.32 -9.19 1.49
N HIS A 258 -0.18 -8.30 2.48
CA HIS A 258 -1.23 -8.04 3.47
C HIS A 258 -2.47 -7.44 2.82
N ALA A 259 -2.27 -6.45 1.93
CA ALA A 259 -3.37 -5.83 1.21
C ALA A 259 -4.15 -6.85 0.37
N MET A 260 -3.47 -7.77 -0.32
CA MET A 260 -4.13 -8.85 -1.06
C MET A 260 -4.83 -9.85 -0.16
N MET A 261 -4.21 -10.22 0.96
CA MET A 261 -4.81 -11.16 1.92
C MET A 261 -6.16 -10.63 2.43
N THR A 262 -6.26 -9.32 2.74
CA THR A 262 -7.54 -8.73 3.17
C THR A 262 -8.65 -8.89 2.13
N ALA A 263 -8.33 -8.74 0.83
CA ALA A 263 -9.30 -8.93 -0.24
C ALA A 263 -9.67 -10.40 -0.44
N MET A 264 -8.70 -11.31 -0.38
CA MET A 264 -8.96 -12.75 -0.51
C MET A 264 -9.86 -13.26 0.61
N LEU A 265 -9.55 -12.93 1.87
CA LEU A 265 -10.36 -13.34 3.03
C LEU A 265 -11.74 -12.66 3.03
N CYS A 266 -11.86 -11.44 2.49
CA CYS A 266 -13.15 -10.80 2.28
C CYS A 266 -14.03 -11.63 1.33
N VAL A 267 -13.47 -12.09 0.21
CA VAL A 267 -14.20 -12.95 -0.74
C VAL A 267 -14.60 -14.28 -0.09
N GLU A 268 -13.73 -14.90 0.71
CA GLU A 268 -14.10 -16.12 1.46
C GLU A 268 -15.28 -15.89 2.41
N ASN A 269 -15.32 -14.76 3.13
CA ASN A 269 -16.45 -14.41 3.98
C ASN A 269 -17.75 -14.23 3.17
N ILE A 270 -17.67 -13.58 2.01
CA ILE A 270 -18.84 -13.35 1.12
C ILE A 270 -19.37 -14.67 0.60
N LEU A 271 -18.50 -15.55 0.10
CA LEU A 271 -18.89 -16.85 -0.46
C LEU A 271 -19.48 -17.78 0.60
N ALA A 272 -19.03 -17.67 1.85
CA ALA A 272 -19.54 -18.45 2.97
C ALA A 272 -20.82 -17.86 3.60
N ASP A 273 -21.24 -16.66 3.18
CA ASP A 273 -22.30 -15.86 3.82
C ASP A 273 -22.11 -15.77 5.35
N ALA A 274 -20.85 -15.65 5.79
CA ALA A 274 -20.48 -15.69 7.19
C ALA A 274 -19.16 -14.96 7.46
N LYS A 275 -19.02 -14.35 8.64
CA LYS A 275 -17.77 -13.72 9.08
C LYS A 275 -16.77 -14.77 9.58
N LEU A 276 -16.21 -15.55 8.65
CA LEU A 276 -15.19 -16.56 8.96
C LEU A 276 -13.89 -15.93 9.44
N TYR A 277 -13.50 -14.80 8.85
CA TYR A 277 -12.24 -14.11 9.13
C TYR A 277 -12.47 -12.66 9.54
N ASP A 278 -11.73 -12.19 10.55
CA ASP A 278 -11.62 -10.76 10.85
C ASP A 278 -10.47 -10.14 10.03
N LEU A 279 -10.82 -9.35 9.02
CA LEU A 279 -9.84 -8.71 8.13
C LEU A 279 -8.93 -7.73 8.89
N TRP A 280 -9.41 -7.13 9.98
CA TRP A 280 -8.65 -6.16 10.75
C TRP A 280 -7.48 -6.79 11.53
N GLN A 281 -7.56 -8.10 11.76
CA GLN A 281 -6.50 -8.91 12.35
C GLN A 281 -5.40 -9.28 11.36
N VAL A 282 -5.59 -9.06 10.04
CA VAL A 282 -4.51 -9.23 9.06
C VAL A 282 -3.42 -8.24 9.41
N ASN A 283 -2.28 -8.75 9.88
CA ASN A 283 -1.12 -7.95 10.28
C ASN A 283 -1.41 -7.01 11.47
N GLY A 284 -2.04 -7.55 12.53
CA GLY A 284 -2.38 -6.84 13.78
C GLY A 284 -1.28 -5.94 14.33
N ASP A 285 -0.03 -6.41 14.39
CA ASP A 285 1.09 -5.65 14.93
C ASP A 285 2.41 -6.07 14.26
N ALA A 286 2.76 -5.46 13.13
CA ALA A 286 4.17 -5.42 12.76
C ALA A 286 4.83 -4.35 13.64
N GLU A 287 5.04 -4.68 14.92
CA GLU A 287 5.94 -3.94 15.81
C GLU A 287 7.34 -3.92 15.18
N TYR A 288 7.60 -2.91 14.36
CA TYR A 288 8.95 -2.49 14.03
C TYR A 288 9.48 -1.72 15.24
N HIS A 289 9.86 -2.43 16.29
CA HIS A 289 10.56 -1.86 17.43
C HIS A 289 12.01 -1.57 17.04
N GLU A 290 12.29 -0.37 16.54
CA GLU A 290 13.58 0.27 16.74
C GLU A 290 13.62 0.87 18.16
N ALA A 291 13.61 0.00 19.17
CA ALA A 291 13.86 0.41 20.55
C ALA A 291 15.15 -0.27 21.03
N GLY A 292 16.14 0.55 21.39
CA GLY A 292 17.34 0.12 22.10
C GLY A 292 17.03 -0.55 23.45
N PRO A 293 18.02 -1.16 24.10
CA PRO A 293 17.79 -2.24 25.04
C PRO A 293 17.26 -1.75 26.39
N ALA A 294 16.12 -2.29 26.81
CA ALA A 294 15.76 -2.40 28.21
C ALA A 294 15.02 -3.73 28.48
N VAL A 295 15.82 -4.70 28.91
CA VAL A 295 15.61 -5.80 29.89
C VAL A 295 14.17 -6.27 30.18
N THR A 296 13.85 -7.42 29.58
CA THR A 296 13.14 -8.63 30.08
C THR A 296 11.94 -8.50 31.03
N GLU A 297 10.78 -9.00 30.59
CA GLU A 297 10.22 -10.28 31.06
C GLU A 297 9.18 -10.85 30.07
N GLU A 298 9.07 -12.16 30.10
CA GLU A 298 8.44 -13.12 29.18
C GLU A 298 7.05 -12.76 28.62
N THR A 299 6.92 -12.69 27.28
CA THR A 299 5.85 -13.41 26.58
C THR A 299 6.20 -13.65 25.11
N ILE A 300 5.80 -14.82 24.64
CA ILE A 300 6.15 -15.47 23.38
C ILE A 300 5.51 -14.73 22.19
N GLY A 301 6.32 -14.32 21.21
CA GLY A 301 5.85 -13.75 19.96
C GLY A 301 6.66 -14.25 18.77
N THR A 302 6.28 -15.42 18.24
CA THR A 302 6.82 -15.89 16.96
C THR A 302 6.47 -14.87 15.87
N GLY A 303 7.47 -14.33 15.17
CA GLY A 303 7.30 -13.54 13.93
C GLY A 303 6.85 -14.40 12.76
N LEU A 304 5.86 -15.26 12.99
CA LEU A 304 5.08 -15.89 11.95
C LEU A 304 4.11 -14.83 11.45
N ARG A 305 3.98 -14.72 10.12
CA ARG A 305 2.86 -14.05 9.48
C ARG A 305 1.60 -14.42 10.25
N LEU A 306 0.95 -13.46 10.90
CA LEU A 306 -0.35 -13.69 11.49
C LEU A 306 -1.32 -13.88 10.33
N VAL A 307 -1.55 -15.15 9.97
CA VAL A 307 -2.68 -15.54 9.14
C VAL A 307 -3.89 -15.47 10.05
N PRO A 308 -4.90 -14.63 9.77
CA PRO A 308 -6.11 -14.62 10.56
C PRO A 308 -6.67 -16.03 10.67
N THR A 309 -6.92 -16.47 11.90
CA THR A 309 -7.59 -17.74 12.15
C THR A 309 -9.10 -17.52 12.10
N ARG A 310 -9.84 -18.60 11.84
CA ARG A 310 -11.30 -18.56 11.82
C ARG A 310 -11.83 -18.03 13.15
N VAL A 311 -12.78 -17.09 13.11
CA VAL A 311 -13.44 -16.57 14.31
C VAL A 311 -14.12 -17.74 15.03
N VAL A 312 -13.81 -17.92 16.31
CA VAL A 312 -14.45 -18.96 17.15
C VAL A 312 -15.81 -18.43 17.59
N ALA A 313 -16.84 -18.71 16.81
CA ALA A 313 -18.23 -18.67 17.25
C ALA A 313 -18.89 -19.98 16.82
N ALA A 314 -19.09 -20.89 17.77
CA ALA A 314 -20.04 -21.99 17.60
C ALA A 314 -21.45 -21.42 17.81
N PRO A 315 -22.38 -21.72 16.90
CA PRO A 315 -23.37 -22.74 17.21
C PRO A 315 -23.22 -23.96 16.30
N GLU A 316 -23.57 -25.13 16.82
CA GLU A 316 -23.73 -26.36 16.05
C GLU A 316 -24.58 -26.11 14.81
N LEU A 317 -24.12 -26.61 13.67
CA LEU A 317 -24.98 -26.81 12.50
C LEU A 317 -26.18 -27.64 12.97
N ALA A 318 -27.39 -27.12 12.77
CA ALA A 318 -28.59 -27.91 12.98
C ALA A 318 -28.48 -29.22 12.17
N PRO A 319 -28.84 -30.38 12.75
CA PRO A 319 -28.83 -31.63 12.01
C PRO A 319 -29.81 -31.52 10.85
N GLU A 320 -29.37 -31.96 9.68
CA GLU A 320 -30.20 -32.06 8.47
C GLU A 320 -31.49 -32.82 8.77
N GLY A 321 -32.62 -32.17 8.46
CA GLY A 321 -33.95 -32.76 8.33
C GLY A 321 -34.56 -32.31 7.03
#